data_AF-A0A950KJP8-F1
#
_entry.id   AF-A0A950KJP8-F1
#
_cell.length_a   1.000
_cell.length_b   1.000
_cell.length_c   1.000
_cell.angle_alpha   90.00
_cell.angle_beta   90.00
_cell.angle_gamma   90.00
#
_symmetry.space_group_name_H-M   'P 1'
#
loop_
_entity.id
_entity.type
_entity.pdbx_description
1 polymer ?
#
loop_
_entity_poly.entity_id
_entity_poly.type
_entity_poly.pdbx_seq_one_letter_code
_entity_poly.pdbx_strand_id
1 'polypeptide(L)'
;MGAKLRPRGNAKVIPAALLLEAYCSGIFPMGTEHGEIAWFSPDPRGIIPLDGFHIPHGLKRTLKKGLFEVRIDQAFEEVIRACATRSETWISKEIIASYLNLHQLGYAHSVETWRDGRLAGGLYGVGL
;
A
#
# COMPACT_ATOMS: atom_id res chain seq x y z
N MET A 1 3.70 21.03 -36.71
CA MET A 1 3.02 21.59 -35.53
C MET A 1 1.75 20.77 -35.29
N GLY A 2 1.77 19.87 -34.32
CA GLY A 2 0.70 18.90 -34.12
C GLY A 2 0.68 18.44 -32.68
N ALA A 3 0.21 19.31 -31.79
CA ALA A 3 -0.03 18.97 -30.41
C ALA A 3 -1.19 17.96 -30.36
N LYS A 4 -0.87 16.66 -30.32
CA LYS A 4 -1.83 15.65 -29.93
C LYS A 4 -2.15 15.89 -28.46
N LEU A 5 -3.33 16.43 -28.18
CA LEU A 5 -3.95 16.38 -26.86
C LEU A 5 -3.93 14.92 -26.39
N ARG A 6 -3.09 14.60 -25.39
CA ARG A 6 -3.22 13.35 -24.65
C ARG A 6 -4.50 13.45 -23.80
N PRO A 7 -5.43 12.49 -23.89
CA PRO A 7 -6.61 12.52 -23.03
C PRO A 7 -6.14 12.42 -21.56
N ARG A 8 -6.56 13.39 -20.74
CA ARG A 8 -6.47 13.28 -19.29
C ARG A 8 -7.44 12.19 -18.84
N GLY A 9 -6.95 11.14 -18.20
CA GLY A 9 -7.79 10.24 -17.41
C GLY A 9 -8.00 8.84 -17.98
N ASN A 10 -7.00 7.97 -17.84
CA ASN A 10 -7.21 6.64 -17.29
C ASN A 10 -5.87 6.15 -16.74
N ALA A 11 -5.76 5.94 -15.44
CA ALA A 11 -4.58 5.28 -14.90
C ALA A 11 -4.58 3.85 -15.47
N LYS A 12 -3.43 3.41 -16.01
CA LYS A 12 -3.27 2.00 -16.39
C LYS A 12 -3.39 1.17 -15.10
N VAL A 13 -4.08 0.03 -15.18
CA VAL A 13 -4.32 -0.88 -14.06
C VAL A 13 -3.66 -2.21 -14.40
N ILE A 14 -2.83 -2.72 -13.49
CA ILE A 14 -2.24 -4.05 -13.62
C ILE A 14 -3.36 -5.07 -13.38
N PRO A 15 -3.56 -6.07 -14.27
CA PRO A 15 -4.57 -7.10 -14.07
C PRO A 15 -4.40 -7.80 -12.71
N ALA A 16 -5.49 -7.95 -11.95
CA ALA A 16 -5.46 -8.53 -10.61
C ALA A 16 -4.86 -9.94 -10.59
N ALA A 17 -5.22 -10.79 -11.56
CA ALA A 17 -4.67 -12.13 -11.68
C ALA A 17 -3.14 -12.14 -11.82
N LEU A 18 -2.59 -11.22 -12.62
CA LEU A 18 -1.14 -11.07 -12.79
C LEU A 18 -0.46 -10.61 -11.49
N LEU A 19 -1.07 -9.68 -10.76
CA LEU A 19 -0.54 -9.24 -9.46
C LEU A 19 -0.52 -10.39 -8.45
N LEU A 20 -1.61 -11.14 -8.35
CA LEU A 20 -1.72 -12.26 -7.42
C LEU A 20 -0.72 -13.36 -7.76
N GLU A 21 -0.58 -13.71 -9.05
CA GLU A 21 0.43 -14.67 -9.51
C GLU A 21 1.86 -14.22 -9.17
N ALA A 22 2.17 -12.94 -9.39
CA ALA A 22 3.45 -12.37 -9.01
C ALA A 22 3.69 -12.48 -7.50
N TYR A 23 2.71 -12.07 -6.68
CA TYR A 23 2.79 -12.14 -5.22
C TYR A 23 3.00 -13.57 -4.71
N CYS A 24 2.27 -14.55 -5.24
CA CYS A 24 2.44 -15.97 -4.93
C CYS A 24 3.84 -16.48 -5.32
N SER A 25 4.45 -15.90 -6.34
CA SER A 25 5.81 -16.21 -6.80
C SER A 25 6.90 -15.39 -6.09
N GLY A 26 6.54 -14.60 -5.07
CA GLY A 26 7.48 -13.74 -4.35
C GLY A 26 7.90 -12.48 -5.10
N ILE A 27 7.21 -12.10 -6.17
CA ILE A 27 7.50 -10.92 -7.00
C ILE A 27 6.51 -9.80 -6.65
N PHE A 28 6.97 -8.55 -6.59
CA PHE A 28 6.08 -7.38 -6.37
C PHE A 28 6.40 -6.23 -7.33
N PRO A 29 5.41 -5.43 -7.75
CA PRO A 29 5.61 -4.27 -8.60
C PRO A 29 5.99 -3.03 -7.78
N MET A 30 6.82 -2.17 -8.37
CA MET A 30 7.03 -0.80 -7.89
C MET A 30 7.05 0.18 -9.08
N GLY A 31 6.57 1.40 -8.86
CA GLY A 31 6.68 2.47 -9.84
C GLY A 31 8.09 3.03 -9.91
N THR A 32 8.56 3.33 -11.11
CA THR A 32 9.83 4.02 -11.36
C THR A 32 9.62 5.53 -11.42
N GLU A 33 10.72 6.30 -11.34
CA GLU A 33 10.68 7.77 -11.49
C GLU A 33 10.15 8.21 -12.87
N HIS A 34 10.26 7.35 -13.88
CA HIS A 34 9.77 7.60 -15.24
C HIS A 34 8.29 7.24 -15.43
N GLY A 35 7.61 6.78 -14.36
CA GLY A 35 6.20 6.41 -14.40
C GLY A 35 5.92 5.03 -15.01
N GLU A 36 6.94 4.18 -15.09
CA GLU A 36 6.81 2.78 -15.52
C GLU A 36 6.67 1.85 -14.31
N ILE A 37 6.26 0.61 -14.53
CA ILE A 37 6.23 -0.42 -13.49
C ILE A 37 7.42 -1.36 -13.68
N ALA A 38 8.23 -1.50 -12.63
CA ALA A 38 9.29 -2.49 -12.53
C ALA A 38 8.89 -3.60 -11.53
N TRP A 39 9.33 -4.83 -11.78
CA TRP A 39 9.01 -6.00 -10.96
C TRP A 39 10.25 -6.45 -10.19
N PHE A 40 10.08 -6.73 -8.90
CA PHE A 40 11.19 -6.98 -7.99
C PHE A 40 11.02 -8.32 -7.27
N SER A 41 12.14 -9.04 -7.15
CA SER A 41 12.28 -10.24 -6.31
C SER A 41 13.66 -10.20 -5.65
N PRO A 42 13.83 -9.39 -4.59
CA PRO A 42 15.14 -9.16 -3.98
C PRO A 42 15.64 -10.41 -3.25
N ASP A 43 16.95 -10.59 -3.32
CA ASP A 43 17.72 -11.57 -2.54
C ASP A 43 18.90 -10.83 -1.88
N PRO A 44 18.95 -10.72 -0.54
CA PRO A 44 18.01 -11.29 0.44
C PRO A 44 16.65 -10.56 0.50
N ARG A 45 15.60 -11.30 0.89
CA ARG A 45 14.25 -10.76 1.10
C ARG A 45 14.06 -10.24 2.52
N GLY A 46 13.62 -9.00 2.65
CA GLY A 46 13.19 -8.44 3.94
C GLY A 46 11.88 -9.09 4.41
N ILE A 47 11.89 -9.66 5.62
CA ILE A 47 10.73 -10.26 6.29
C ILE A 47 10.65 -9.78 7.74
N ILE A 48 9.44 -9.79 8.31
CA ILE A 48 9.20 -9.53 9.73
C ILE A 48 8.54 -10.78 10.32
N PRO A 49 9.31 -11.66 11.00
CA PRO A 49 8.72 -12.76 11.74
C PRO A 49 7.78 -12.23 12.81
N LEU A 50 6.56 -12.78 12.87
CA LEU A 50 5.58 -12.39 13.90
C LEU A 50 5.89 -13.05 15.25
N ASP A 51 6.48 -14.24 15.21
CA ASP A 51 7.00 -14.92 16.39
C ASP A 51 8.14 -14.11 17.00
N GLY A 52 7.97 -13.70 18.26
CA GLY A 52 8.94 -12.88 18.96
C GLY A 52 8.93 -11.40 18.54
N PHE A 53 7.87 -10.90 17.87
CA PHE A 53 7.75 -9.49 17.53
C PHE A 53 7.99 -8.58 18.75
N HIS A 54 9.00 -7.71 18.65
CA HIS A 54 9.40 -6.84 19.74
C HIS A 54 8.60 -5.53 19.70
N ILE A 55 7.75 -5.31 20.71
CA ILE A 55 7.12 -4.01 20.95
C ILE A 55 8.01 -3.20 21.90
N PRO A 56 8.56 -2.04 21.47
CA PRO A 56 9.36 -1.19 22.33
C PRO A 56 8.59 -0.75 23.58
N HIS A 57 9.27 -0.62 24.72
CA HIS A 57 8.64 -0.26 25.99
C HIS A 57 7.82 1.03 25.91
N GLY A 58 8.33 2.06 25.21
CA GLY A 58 7.61 3.32 24.98
C GLY A 58 6.30 3.13 24.23
N LEU A 59 6.29 2.29 23.18
CA LEU A 59 5.08 1.97 22.43
C LEU A 59 4.07 1.22 23.31
N LYS A 60 4.52 0.22 24.11
CA LYS A 60 3.63 -0.48 25.07
C LYS A 60 2.93 0.49 26.02
N ARG A 61 3.64 1.49 26.55
CA ARG A 61 3.07 2.51 27.44
C ARG A 61 2.05 3.39 26.71
N THR A 62 2.32 3.75 25.46
CA THR A 62 1.38 4.54 24.64
C THR A 62 0.10 3.76 24.35
N LEU A 63 0.20 2.47 23.96
CA LEU A 63 -0.95 1.63 23.66
C LEU A 63 -1.88 1.46 24.88
N LYS A 64 -1.32 1.29 26.08
CA LYS A 64 -2.10 1.18 27.33
C LYS A 64 -2.97 2.39 27.67
N LYS A 65 -2.71 3.56 27.06
CA LYS A 65 -3.52 4.75 27.28
C LYS A 65 -4.84 4.75 26.49
N GLY A 66 -5.04 3.81 25.57
CA GLY A 66 -6.27 3.73 24.77
C GLY A 66 -6.54 4.95 23.89
N LEU A 67 -5.48 5.66 23.46
CA LEU A 67 -5.60 6.92 22.70
C LEU A 67 -5.94 6.72 21.22
N PHE A 68 -5.85 5.48 20.74
CA PHE A 68 -6.00 5.16 19.33
C PHE A 68 -6.99 4.01 19.16
N GLU A 69 -7.80 4.12 18.11
CA GLU A 69 -8.69 3.07 17.65
C GLU A 69 -8.07 2.42 16.39
N VAL A 70 -8.05 1.09 16.34
CA VAL A 70 -7.59 0.36 15.16
C VAL A 70 -8.80 -0.12 14.38
N ARG A 71 -8.80 0.14 13.08
CA ARG A 71 -9.83 -0.33 12.13
C ARG A 71 -9.17 -1.07 10.98
N ILE A 72 -9.96 -1.86 10.27
CA ILE A 72 -9.51 -2.65 9.13
C ILE A 72 -10.46 -2.38 7.98
N ASP A 73 -9.91 -2.17 6.78
CA ASP A 73 -10.64 -2.00 5.52
C ASP A 73 -11.69 -0.87 5.53
N GLN A 74 -11.49 0.16 6.37
CA GLN A 74 -12.41 1.30 6.43
C GLN A 74 -11.94 2.51 5.61
N ALA A 75 -10.65 2.61 5.31
CA ALA A 75 -10.10 3.75 4.58
C ALA A 75 -8.90 3.39 3.69
N PHE A 76 -8.96 2.25 2.99
CA PHE A 76 -7.87 1.76 2.13
C PHE A 76 -7.33 2.82 1.16
N GLU A 77 -8.23 3.52 0.46
CA GLU A 77 -7.84 4.56 -0.50
C GLU A 77 -7.13 5.73 0.18
N GLU A 78 -7.61 6.16 1.35
CA GLU A 78 -6.98 7.25 2.10
C GLU A 78 -5.58 6.83 2.57
N VAL A 79 -5.43 5.59 3.05
CA VAL A 79 -4.14 5.03 3.49
C VAL A 79 -3.14 4.97 2.33
N ILE A 80 -3.46 4.34 1.20
CA ILE A 80 -2.49 4.19 0.10
C ILE A 80 -2.08 5.55 -0.50
N ARG A 81 -3.01 6.51 -0.57
CA ARG A 81 -2.73 7.88 -1.03
C ARG A 81 -1.86 8.64 -0.03
N ALA A 82 -2.10 8.48 1.27
CA ALA A 82 -1.23 9.03 2.30
C ALA A 82 0.18 8.41 2.25
N CYS A 83 0.30 7.10 2.05
CA CYS A 83 1.58 6.43 1.84
C CYS A 83 2.33 6.94 0.60
N ALA A 84 1.61 7.33 -0.45
CA ALA A 84 2.18 7.94 -1.65
C ALA A 84 2.65 9.38 -1.45
N THR A 85 2.21 10.08 -0.40
CA THR A 85 2.53 11.49 -0.15
C THR A 85 3.87 11.63 0.59
N ARG A 86 4.96 11.24 -0.07
CA ARG A 86 6.34 11.32 0.44
C ARG A 86 7.24 12.03 -0.58
N SER A 87 8.35 12.60 -0.13
CA SER A 87 9.34 13.25 -1.00
C SER A 87 9.87 12.30 -2.07
N GLU A 88 10.05 11.04 -1.70
CA GLU A 88 10.41 9.94 -2.59
C GLU A 88 9.40 8.81 -2.39
N THR A 89 8.82 8.34 -3.48
CA THR A 89 7.83 7.26 -3.47
C THR A 89 7.85 6.49 -4.77
N TRP A 90 7.65 5.19 -4.69
CA TRP A 90 7.40 4.31 -5.82
C TRP A 90 5.90 4.13 -6.10
N ILE A 91 5.03 4.68 -5.25
CA ILE A 91 3.58 4.48 -5.31
C ILE A 91 3.00 5.42 -6.38
N SER A 92 3.09 5.00 -7.63
CA SER A 92 2.56 5.73 -8.79
C SER A 92 1.02 5.69 -8.84
N LYS A 93 0.41 6.48 -9.72
CA LYS A 93 -1.05 6.43 -9.96
C LYS A 93 -1.52 5.06 -10.43
N GLU A 94 -0.68 4.34 -11.19
CA GLU A 94 -0.96 2.97 -11.65
C GLU A 94 -0.90 1.97 -10.49
N ILE A 95 0.07 2.10 -9.57
CA ILE A 95 0.08 1.32 -8.32
C ILE A 95 -1.19 1.59 -7.52
N ILE A 96 -1.54 2.86 -7.27
CA ILE A 96 -2.74 3.20 -6.51
C ILE A 96 -3.99 2.54 -7.12
N ALA A 97 -4.21 2.72 -8.43
CA ALA A 97 -5.37 2.16 -9.11
C ALA A 97 -5.40 0.61 -9.06
N SER A 98 -4.24 -0.03 -9.18
CA SER A 98 -4.14 -1.49 -9.16
C SER A 98 -4.43 -2.09 -7.78
N TYR A 99 -3.98 -1.44 -6.71
CA TYR A 99 -4.24 -1.91 -5.34
C TYR A 99 -5.65 -1.58 -4.87
N LEU A 100 -6.26 -0.48 -5.36
CA LEU A 100 -7.69 -0.24 -5.17
C LEU A 100 -8.53 -1.35 -5.82
N ASN A 101 -8.15 -1.80 -7.01
CA ASN A 101 -8.79 -2.94 -7.67
C ASN A 101 -8.62 -4.24 -6.86
N LEU A 102 -7.41 -4.52 -6.33
CA LEU A 102 -7.21 -5.68 -5.44
C LEU A 102 -8.05 -5.59 -4.16
N HIS A 103 -8.18 -4.40 -3.58
CA HIS A 103 -8.99 -4.18 -2.38
C HIS A 103 -10.47 -4.45 -2.66
N GLN A 104 -11.00 -3.94 -3.78
CA GLN A 104 -12.38 -4.22 -4.22
C GLN A 104 -12.64 -5.72 -4.44
N LEU A 105 -11.62 -6.47 -4.85
CA LEU A 105 -11.69 -7.91 -5.04
C LEU A 105 -11.45 -8.72 -3.75
N GLY A 106 -11.17 -8.06 -2.62
CA GLY A 106 -10.96 -8.69 -1.32
C GLY A 106 -9.56 -9.26 -1.09
N TYR A 107 -8.56 -8.90 -1.91
CA TYR A 107 -7.19 -9.39 -1.79
C TYR A 107 -6.22 -8.36 -1.19
N ALA A 108 -6.56 -7.08 -1.20
CA ALA A 108 -5.75 -6.06 -0.53
C ALA A 108 -6.49 -5.50 0.68
N HIS A 109 -5.76 -5.36 1.78
CA HIS A 109 -6.31 -4.92 3.06
C HIS A 109 -5.55 -3.73 3.60
N SER A 110 -6.24 -2.90 4.37
CA SER A 110 -5.65 -1.81 5.14
C SER A 110 -5.88 -2.00 6.62
N VAL A 111 -4.91 -1.55 7.41
CA VAL A 111 -5.03 -1.39 8.85
C VAL A 111 -4.86 0.09 9.17
N GLU A 112 -5.89 0.67 9.74
CA GLU A 112 -5.95 2.11 10.01
C GLU A 112 -5.86 2.39 11.51
N THR A 113 -5.12 3.43 11.87
CA THR A 113 -5.04 3.95 13.23
C THR A 113 -5.74 5.30 13.28
N TRP A 114 -6.77 5.40 14.12
CA TRP A 114 -7.60 6.58 14.28
C TRP A 114 -7.37 7.23 15.63
N ARG A 115 -7.42 8.55 15.67
CA ARG A 115 -7.38 9.33 16.90
C ARG A 115 -8.35 10.49 16.79
N ASP A 116 -9.23 10.63 17.79
CA ASP A 116 -10.22 11.71 17.84
C ASP A 116 -11.04 11.82 16.54
N GLY A 117 -11.40 10.67 15.96
CA GLY A 117 -12.17 10.58 14.70
C GLY A 117 -11.38 10.88 13.41
N ARG A 118 -10.06 11.08 13.49
CA ARG A 118 -9.19 11.38 12.34
C ARG A 118 -8.21 10.24 12.07
N LEU A 119 -7.94 9.97 10.80
CA LEU A 119 -6.91 9.02 10.39
C LEU A 119 -5.53 9.55 10.82
N ALA A 120 -4.90 8.88 11.77
CA ALA A 120 -3.58 9.23 12.31
C ALA A 120 -2.44 8.51 11.55
N GLY A 121 -2.77 7.43 10.85
CA GLY A 121 -1.84 6.66 10.03
C GLY A 121 -2.40 5.28 9.70
N GLY A 122 -1.64 4.50 8.94
CA GLY A 122 -2.02 3.15 8.58
C GLY A 122 -0.99 2.47 7.71
N LEU A 123 -1.29 1.23 7.36
CA LEU A 123 -0.55 0.45 6.37
C LEU A 123 -1.55 -0.30 5.49
N TYR A 124 -1.08 -0.73 4.32
CA TYR A 124 -1.84 -1.59 3.43
C TYR A 124 -0.96 -2.74 2.95
N GLY A 125 -1.58 -3.84 2.53
CA GLY A 125 -0.89 -5.02 2.02
C GLY A 125 -1.82 -5.93 1.23
N VAL A 126 -1.25 -6.97 0.62
CA VAL A 126 -1.99 -8.02 -0.08
C VAL A 126 -2.05 -9.26 0.82
N GLY A 127 -3.26 -9.78 1.04
CA GLY A 127 -3.51 -11.07 1.68
C GLY A 127 -3.57 -12.17 0.63
N LEU A 128 -2.76 -13.22 0.82
CA LEU A 128 -2.73 -14.44 0.01
C LEU A 128 -3.09 -15.65 0.87
#